data_AF-A0AAW2JCW3-F1
#
_entry.id   AF-A0AAW2JCW3-F1
#
_cell.length_a   1.000
_cell.length_b   1.000
_cell.length_c   1.000
_cell.angle_alpha   90.00
_cell.angle_beta   90.00
_cell.angle_gamma   90.00
#
_symmetry.space_group_name_H-M   'P 1'
#
loop_
_entity.id
_entity.type
_entity.pdbx_description
1 polymer ?
#
loop_
_entity_poly.entity_id
_entity_poly.type
_entity_poly.pdbx_seq_one_letter_code
_entity_poly.pdbx_strand_id
1 'polypeptide(L)'
;MQSSRVILLLLTKVSSMMVRGLALWMPDGCNQSQLGVVAELVNIKVDGHISERIYYRISQWANKILPSDHTLQGDYYITKKLVKDLGLPVEKINACKNGCMLYWKDDVDLEYCKFCGEGRYKPARGRDPHRKKSLYAVLRYLPLTARLQRLYSPRATVEHMAWHATHQIVEGSMCHPSDAEAWKHFDRMYPDFVEEPRNVWLGLCTDGLHRTISMVVLINVSRLSLHRTIFPLLWHVGVRTYDHATDRAFMMWVALMWTMNYLPAYGMGYSICMDDTTAFHLQHGRKACYFDCHRQFLLAHHPYRRNKNTFTENHVENKVARSRLTGDLILDQVANTSPAVEMPFLLPDGYGSDHKWAKKSIFWDLPYWSTLLIRHNFDIMHIEKNVFDNIFNTVMDIKGKTKDNMNSRRDLKIICNRPELELDEYRPKVMPKAVYTLGKEQKRRVREWIRGPKFPDGYASNLARCIDMMELWMHGIKSHDCHVFIQKFIPIAFHEMLPGHVWSALIEMIERYIKSRDPNWPDRVVPQPLADATAPTTTSIRLQMGMI
;
A
#
# COMPACT_ATOMS: atom_id res chain seq x y z
N MET A 1 -13.47 -2.36 -14.29
CA MET A 1 -14.02 -1.37 -13.32
C MET A 1 -12.99 -0.41 -12.72
N GLN A 2 -11.66 -0.61 -12.85
CA GLN A 2 -10.66 0.39 -12.40
C GLN A 2 -10.33 1.47 -13.46
N SER A 3 -10.58 1.20 -14.75
CA SER A 3 -10.42 2.20 -15.82
C SER A 3 -11.41 3.37 -15.68
N SER A 4 -12.63 3.09 -15.21
CA SER A 4 -13.71 4.07 -15.13
C SER A 4 -13.52 5.14 -14.03
N ARG A 5 -12.77 4.84 -12.95
CA ARG A 5 -12.50 5.83 -11.88
C ARG A 5 -11.38 6.81 -12.22
N VAL A 6 -10.40 6.39 -13.01
CA VAL A 6 -9.36 7.30 -13.56
C VAL A 6 -9.95 8.21 -14.65
N ILE A 7 -10.97 7.72 -15.37
CA ILE A 7 -11.66 8.44 -16.45
C ILE A 7 -12.72 9.42 -15.91
N LEU A 8 -13.42 9.10 -14.82
CA LEU A 8 -14.36 10.04 -14.18
C LEU A 8 -13.64 11.29 -13.61
N LEU A 9 -12.42 11.12 -13.10
CA LEU A 9 -11.55 12.23 -12.67
C LEU A 9 -11.04 13.10 -13.84
N LEU A 10 -10.97 12.55 -15.06
CA LEU A 10 -10.68 13.32 -16.27
C LEU A 10 -11.91 14.12 -16.73
N LEU A 11 -13.11 13.53 -16.62
CA LEU A 11 -14.38 14.15 -17.04
C LEU A 11 -14.80 15.35 -16.17
N THR A 12 -14.66 15.27 -14.83
CA THR A 12 -14.95 16.43 -13.97
C THR A 12 -13.86 17.51 -14.03
N LYS A 13 -12.63 17.17 -14.44
CA LYS A 13 -11.50 18.13 -14.51
C LYS A 13 -11.38 18.87 -15.84
N VAL A 14 -11.79 18.29 -16.97
CA VAL A 14 -11.75 18.98 -18.27
C VAL A 14 -12.78 20.12 -18.33
N SER A 15 -13.97 19.95 -17.72
CA SER A 15 -14.95 21.05 -17.59
C SER A 15 -14.45 22.21 -16.71
N SER A 16 -13.58 21.96 -15.73
CA SER A 16 -13.04 23.00 -14.83
C SER A 16 -11.82 23.74 -15.40
N MET A 17 -11.16 23.21 -16.44
CA MET A 17 -9.99 23.84 -17.07
C MET A 17 -10.34 24.87 -18.16
N MET A 18 -11.63 25.20 -18.31
CA MET A 18 -12.15 26.14 -19.29
C MET A 18 -11.89 27.62 -18.95
N VAL A 19 -10.70 27.97 -18.44
CA VAL A 19 -10.31 29.39 -18.35
C VAL A 19 -8.97 29.61 -19.04
N ARG A 20 -9.12 29.97 -20.32
CA ARG A 20 -8.20 30.77 -21.17
C ARG A 20 -6.86 30.12 -21.54
N GLY A 21 -6.80 29.58 -22.77
CA GLY A 21 -5.52 29.26 -23.43
C GLY A 21 -5.59 28.62 -24.81
N LEU A 22 -6.70 27.95 -25.16
CA LEU A 22 -6.92 27.35 -26.50
C LEU A 22 -8.36 27.63 -26.94
N ALA A 23 -8.61 28.84 -27.42
CA ALA A 23 -9.88 29.24 -27.98
C ALA A 23 -10.05 28.66 -29.39
N LEU A 24 -10.83 27.59 -29.52
CA LEU A 24 -11.52 27.20 -30.75
C LEU A 24 -13.00 27.04 -30.37
N TRP A 25 -13.75 28.12 -30.60
CA TRP A 25 -15.14 28.29 -30.18
C TRP A 25 -16.10 27.43 -31.02
N MET A 26 -17.12 26.86 -30.38
CA MET A 26 -18.43 26.60 -31.01
C MET A 26 -19.34 27.82 -30.68
N PRO A 27 -20.41 28.12 -31.44
CA PRO A 27 -21.11 29.41 -31.39
C PRO A 27 -21.80 29.69 -30.07
N ASP A 28 -22.20 30.96 -29.90
CA ASP A 28 -23.07 31.42 -28.81
C ASP A 28 -24.31 30.53 -28.66
N GLY A 29 -24.44 29.90 -27.49
CA GLY A 29 -25.50 28.93 -27.17
C GLY A 29 -25.00 27.48 -26.99
N CYS A 30 -23.75 27.16 -27.33
CA CYS A 30 -23.17 25.85 -27.04
C CYS A 30 -22.38 25.87 -25.72
N ASN A 31 -22.76 25.03 -24.75
CA ASN A 31 -22.07 24.90 -23.46
C ASN A 31 -20.74 24.10 -23.55
N GLN A 32 -20.26 23.74 -24.76
CA GLN A 32 -19.11 22.85 -24.95
C GLN A 32 -18.06 23.46 -25.88
N SER A 33 -16.78 23.30 -25.54
CA SER A 33 -15.67 23.65 -26.44
C SER A 33 -15.36 22.50 -27.39
N GLN A 34 -14.72 22.81 -28.53
CA GLN A 34 -14.21 21.79 -29.45
C GLN A 34 -13.29 20.78 -28.74
N LEU A 35 -12.47 21.26 -27.79
CA LEU A 35 -11.59 20.41 -26.99
C LEU A 35 -12.36 19.51 -26.03
N GLY A 36 -13.44 20.01 -25.43
CA GLY A 36 -14.35 19.24 -24.57
C GLY A 36 -15.00 18.08 -25.33
N VAL A 37 -15.57 18.36 -26.50
CA VAL A 37 -16.19 17.35 -27.38
C VAL A 37 -15.17 16.30 -27.83
N VAL A 38 -13.96 16.73 -28.23
CA VAL A 38 -12.87 15.83 -28.63
C VAL A 38 -12.43 14.93 -27.46
N ALA A 39 -12.29 15.48 -26.25
CA ALA A 39 -11.92 14.70 -25.07
C ALA A 39 -12.98 13.64 -24.71
N GLU A 40 -14.26 14.00 -24.80
CA GLU A 40 -15.38 13.09 -24.54
C GLU A 40 -15.45 11.95 -25.57
N LEU A 41 -15.27 12.25 -26.85
CA LEU A 41 -15.22 11.23 -27.92
C LEU A 41 -14.07 10.24 -27.75
N VAL A 42 -12.91 10.71 -27.29
CA VAL A 42 -11.77 9.82 -26.95
C VAL A 42 -12.13 8.90 -25.79
N ASN A 43 -12.83 9.40 -24.77
CA ASN A 43 -13.30 8.60 -23.65
C ASN A 43 -14.31 7.54 -24.10
N ILE A 44 -15.33 7.92 -24.86
CA ILE A 44 -16.33 7.01 -25.43
C ILE A 44 -15.66 5.90 -26.25
N LYS A 45 -14.64 6.24 -27.04
CA LYS A 45 -13.86 5.25 -27.79
C LYS A 45 -13.17 4.24 -26.87
N VAL A 46 -12.51 4.72 -25.81
CA VAL A 46 -11.77 3.88 -24.88
C VAL A 46 -12.73 2.99 -24.08
N ASP A 47 -13.79 3.57 -23.54
CA ASP A 47 -14.77 2.88 -22.70
C ASP A 47 -15.61 1.88 -23.50
N GLY A 48 -16.03 2.25 -24.71
CA GLY A 48 -16.80 1.39 -25.61
C GLY A 48 -15.95 0.46 -26.47
N HIS A 49 -14.62 0.47 -26.31
CA HIS A 49 -13.66 -0.30 -27.13
C HIS A 49 -13.88 -0.13 -28.64
N ILE A 50 -14.23 1.10 -29.05
CA ILE A 50 -14.61 1.42 -30.42
C ILE A 50 -13.37 1.36 -31.33
N SER A 51 -13.46 0.71 -32.49
CA SER A 51 -12.36 0.67 -33.47
C SER A 51 -12.09 2.06 -34.06
N GLU A 52 -10.87 2.30 -34.55
CA GLU A 52 -10.55 3.58 -35.24
C GLU A 52 -11.43 3.81 -36.46
N ARG A 53 -11.82 2.74 -37.16
CA ARG A 53 -12.76 2.78 -38.27
C ARG A 53 -14.15 3.28 -37.85
N ILE A 54 -14.68 2.78 -36.73
CA ILE A 54 -16.00 3.22 -36.24
C ILE A 54 -15.91 4.66 -35.72
N TYR A 55 -14.84 5.01 -35.01
CA TYR A 55 -14.59 6.38 -34.58
C TYR A 55 -14.63 7.36 -35.77
N TYR A 56 -13.91 7.05 -36.84
CA TYR A 56 -13.91 7.85 -38.08
C TYR A 56 -15.32 8.01 -38.68
N ARG A 57 -16.11 6.94 -38.71
CA ARG A 57 -17.51 7.00 -39.19
C ARG A 57 -18.40 7.87 -38.32
N ILE A 58 -18.24 7.82 -36.99
CA ILE A 58 -18.96 8.68 -36.05
C ILE A 58 -18.58 10.15 -36.29
N SER A 59 -17.29 10.45 -36.46
CA SER A 59 -16.85 11.81 -36.73
C SER A 59 -17.35 12.34 -38.08
N GLN A 60 -17.38 11.51 -39.13
CA GLN A 60 -17.99 11.86 -40.41
C GLN A 60 -19.49 12.12 -40.30
N TRP A 61 -20.21 11.30 -39.53
CA TRP A 61 -21.63 11.49 -39.30
C TRP A 61 -21.90 12.80 -38.54
N ALA A 62 -21.12 13.09 -37.49
CA ALA A 62 -21.23 14.34 -36.74
C ALA A 62 -21.01 15.57 -37.63
N ASN A 63 -20.01 15.54 -38.53
CA ASN A 63 -19.76 16.62 -39.49
C ASN A 63 -20.89 16.87 -40.49
N LYS A 64 -21.84 15.94 -40.68
CA LYS A 64 -23.03 16.16 -41.53
C LYS A 64 -24.16 16.90 -40.81
N ILE A 65 -24.14 16.89 -39.48
CA ILE A 65 -25.18 17.47 -38.63
C ILE A 65 -24.72 18.81 -38.05
N LEU A 66 -23.40 18.98 -37.89
CA LEU A 66 -22.81 20.23 -37.47
C LEU A 66 -23.03 21.34 -38.54
N PRO A 67 -23.25 22.59 -38.13
CA PRO A 67 -23.30 23.74 -39.04
C PRO A 67 -22.05 23.85 -39.91
N SER A 68 -22.17 24.47 -41.08
CA SER A 68 -21.12 24.54 -42.10
C SER A 68 -19.84 25.27 -41.68
N ASP A 69 -19.89 26.06 -40.60
CA ASP A 69 -18.77 26.75 -39.98
C ASP A 69 -18.05 25.92 -38.90
N HIS A 70 -18.50 24.71 -38.59
CA HIS A 70 -17.86 23.82 -37.62
C HIS A 70 -17.30 22.55 -38.26
N THR A 71 -16.18 22.09 -37.73
CA THR A 71 -15.59 20.82 -38.13
C THR A 71 -15.10 20.05 -36.92
N LEU A 72 -15.71 18.88 -36.69
CA LEU A 72 -15.17 17.87 -35.81
C LEU A 72 -14.04 17.15 -36.55
N GLN A 73 -12.82 17.24 -36.03
CA GLN A 73 -11.67 16.64 -36.72
C GLN A 73 -11.85 15.12 -36.85
N GLY A 74 -11.97 14.66 -38.09
CA GLY A 74 -12.55 13.35 -38.42
C GLY A 74 -11.69 12.13 -38.13
N ASP A 75 -10.40 12.32 -37.89
CA ASP A 75 -9.45 11.23 -37.68
C ASP A 75 -9.02 11.15 -36.21
N TYR A 76 -9.01 9.93 -35.69
CA TYR A 76 -8.52 9.61 -34.35
C TYR A 76 -7.06 10.04 -34.17
N TYR A 77 -6.23 9.96 -35.21
CA TYR A 77 -4.84 10.42 -35.14
C TYR A 77 -4.75 11.93 -34.83
N ILE A 78 -5.56 12.74 -35.52
CA ILE A 78 -5.57 14.19 -35.34
C ILE A 78 -6.18 14.54 -33.98
N THR A 79 -7.28 13.89 -33.61
CA THR A 79 -7.87 13.99 -32.27
C THR A 79 -6.84 13.70 -31.18
N LYS A 80 -6.08 12.60 -31.32
CA LYS A 80 -5.02 12.21 -30.38
C LYS A 80 -3.89 13.22 -30.32
N LYS A 81 -3.59 13.90 -31.44
CA LYS A 81 -2.61 14.99 -31.49
C LYS A 81 -3.12 16.24 -30.76
N LEU A 82 -4.41 16.58 -30.88
CA LEU A 82 -5.03 17.70 -30.17
C LEU A 82 -5.02 17.51 -28.65
N VAL A 83 -5.37 16.31 -28.17
CA VAL A 83 -5.37 16.03 -26.72
C VAL A 83 -4.01 15.63 -26.17
N LYS A 84 -2.99 15.52 -27.03
CA LYS A 84 -1.63 15.10 -26.62
C LYS A 84 -1.06 16.03 -25.57
N ASP A 85 -1.27 17.34 -25.74
CA ASP A 85 -0.72 18.38 -24.88
C ASP A 85 -1.52 18.53 -23.57
N LEU A 86 -2.74 17.98 -23.50
CA LEU A 86 -3.48 17.78 -22.25
C LEU A 86 -2.96 16.58 -21.45
N GLY A 87 -2.25 15.67 -22.11
CA GLY A 87 -1.70 14.46 -21.51
C GLY A 87 -0.51 14.77 -20.60
N LEU A 88 -0.44 14.10 -19.46
CA LEU A 88 0.77 14.13 -18.63
C LEU A 88 1.92 13.45 -19.35
N PRO A 89 3.15 13.99 -19.27
CA PRO A 89 4.31 13.43 -19.96
C PRO A 89 4.58 12.00 -19.49
N VAL A 90 5.12 11.20 -20.41
CA VAL A 90 5.65 9.86 -20.16
C VAL A 90 7.01 9.78 -20.83
N GLU A 91 8.05 9.60 -20.03
CA GLU A 91 9.42 9.49 -20.50
C GLU A 91 9.79 8.01 -20.65
N LYS A 92 10.54 7.69 -21.71
CA LYS A 92 11.08 6.35 -21.92
C LYS A 92 12.57 6.38 -21.66
N ILE A 93 12.99 5.73 -20.58
CA ILE A 93 14.39 5.70 -20.15
C ILE A 93 14.93 4.29 -20.40
N ASN A 94 16.08 4.16 -21.05
CA ASN A 94 16.66 2.85 -21.32
C ASN A 94 17.21 2.27 -20.02
N ALA A 95 17.06 0.97 -19.81
CA ALA A 95 17.54 0.29 -18.62
C ALA A 95 18.46 -0.88 -19.00
N CYS A 96 19.41 -1.18 -18.12
CA CYS A 96 20.21 -2.40 -18.22
C CYS A 96 19.29 -3.64 -18.18
N LYS A 97 19.62 -4.66 -18.96
CA LYS A 97 18.91 -5.96 -18.98
C LYS A 97 18.73 -6.58 -17.59
N ASN A 98 19.76 -6.48 -16.75
CA ASN A 98 19.77 -7.01 -15.38
C ASN A 98 19.22 -6.00 -14.34
N GLY A 99 18.70 -4.85 -14.82
CA GLY A 99 18.17 -3.78 -13.96
C GLY A 99 19.24 -3.15 -13.07
N CYS A 100 20.51 -3.16 -13.47
CA CYS A 100 21.61 -2.60 -12.67
C CYS A 100 21.69 -1.08 -12.71
N MET A 101 21.32 -0.45 -13.84
CA MET A 101 21.33 1.00 -14.00
C MET A 101 20.30 1.46 -15.04
N LEU A 102 20.05 2.77 -15.03
CA LEU A 102 19.37 3.49 -16.10
C LEU A 102 20.39 4.25 -16.93
N TYR A 103 20.20 4.27 -18.24
CA TYR A 103 20.95 5.13 -19.16
C TYR A 103 20.27 6.50 -19.18
N TRP A 104 20.56 7.32 -18.16
CA TRP A 104 19.87 8.57 -17.87
C TRP A 104 20.86 9.65 -17.44
N LYS A 105 20.60 10.91 -17.81
CA LYS A 105 21.53 12.05 -17.64
C LYS A 105 22.92 11.73 -18.18
N ASP A 106 23.93 11.76 -17.32
CA ASP A 106 25.35 11.56 -17.64
C ASP A 106 25.63 10.17 -18.23
N ASP A 107 24.68 9.22 -18.06
CA ASP A 107 24.77 7.85 -18.55
C ASP A 107 24.03 7.61 -19.87
N VAL A 108 23.46 8.65 -20.50
CA VAL A 108 22.57 8.51 -21.67
C VAL A 108 23.28 7.93 -22.90
N ASP A 109 24.58 8.20 -23.05
CA ASP A 109 25.38 7.81 -24.21
C ASP A 109 26.13 6.49 -24.04
N LEU A 110 26.03 5.87 -22.86
CA LEU A 110 26.71 4.59 -22.62
C LEU A 110 26.06 3.47 -23.44
N GLU A 111 26.91 2.61 -24.01
CA GLU A 111 26.48 1.39 -24.71
C GLU A 111 26.52 0.14 -23.83
N TYR A 112 27.24 0.20 -22.71
CA TYR A 112 27.44 -0.90 -21.78
C TYR A 112 27.12 -0.47 -20.35
N CYS A 113 26.64 -1.42 -19.53
CA CYS A 113 26.32 -1.17 -18.15
C CYS A 113 27.60 -1.02 -17.29
N LYS A 114 27.72 0.09 -16.55
CA LYS A 114 28.83 0.36 -15.61
C LYS A 114 29.04 -0.73 -14.55
N PHE A 115 27.98 -1.45 -14.17
CA PHE A 115 28.00 -2.38 -13.04
C PHE A 115 28.10 -3.86 -13.43
N CYS A 116 27.52 -4.26 -14.57
CA CYS A 116 27.53 -5.67 -14.99
C CYS A 116 28.16 -5.92 -16.36
N GLY A 117 28.63 -4.87 -17.05
CA GLY A 117 29.25 -4.96 -18.37
C GLY A 117 28.30 -5.34 -19.51
N GLU A 118 27.04 -5.70 -19.23
CA GLU A 118 26.07 -6.10 -20.26
C GLU A 118 25.73 -4.96 -21.23
N GLY A 119 25.57 -5.33 -22.49
CA GLY A 119 25.22 -4.39 -23.57
C GLY A 119 23.80 -3.82 -23.41
N ARG A 120 23.64 -2.55 -23.79
CA ARG A 120 22.35 -1.83 -23.82
C ARG A 120 21.38 -2.40 -24.86
N TYR A 121 21.91 -2.88 -25.98
CA TYR A 121 21.15 -3.30 -27.15
C TYR A 121 21.23 -4.81 -27.35
N LYS A 122 20.13 -5.40 -27.83
CA LYS A 122 20.08 -6.78 -28.28
C LYS A 122 20.95 -6.95 -29.54
N PRO A 123 21.58 -8.11 -29.73
CA PRO A 123 22.33 -8.40 -30.94
C PRO A 123 21.42 -8.30 -32.17
N ALA A 124 21.94 -7.68 -33.23
CA ALA A 124 21.22 -7.56 -34.50
C ALA A 124 21.01 -8.95 -35.12
N ARG A 125 19.79 -9.26 -35.54
CA ARG A 125 19.52 -10.44 -36.38
C ARG A 125 19.47 -9.98 -37.84
N GLY A 126 20.47 -10.34 -38.65
CA GLY A 126 20.54 -10.01 -40.09
C GLY A 126 21.49 -8.85 -40.44
N ARG A 127 21.83 -8.73 -41.73
CA ARG A 127 22.83 -7.78 -42.30
C ARG A 127 22.23 -6.47 -42.81
N ASP A 128 21.19 -5.94 -42.18
CA ASP A 128 20.64 -4.63 -42.57
C ASP A 128 21.31 -3.52 -41.74
N PRO A 129 22.16 -2.68 -42.37
CA PRO A 129 22.87 -1.60 -41.68
C PRO A 129 21.97 -0.44 -41.22
N HIS A 130 20.72 -0.36 -41.71
CA HIS A 130 19.75 0.66 -41.30
C HIS A 130 18.78 0.19 -40.20
N ARG A 131 18.94 -1.05 -39.72
CA ARG A 131 18.02 -1.61 -38.72
C ARG A 131 18.22 -0.94 -37.36
N LYS A 132 17.15 -0.32 -36.84
CA LYS A 132 17.13 0.32 -35.52
C LYS A 132 17.56 -0.66 -34.42
N LYS A 133 18.60 -0.30 -33.65
CA LYS A 133 19.09 -1.09 -32.51
C LYS A 133 17.93 -1.38 -31.54
N SER A 134 17.71 -2.67 -31.22
CA SER A 134 16.64 -3.08 -30.31
C SER A 134 17.14 -3.06 -28.87
N LEU A 135 16.38 -2.48 -27.94
CA LEU A 135 16.78 -2.38 -26.53
C LEU A 135 16.41 -3.64 -25.74
N TYR A 136 17.21 -3.97 -24.71
CA TYR A 136 16.84 -5.02 -23.77
C TYR A 136 15.67 -4.62 -22.87
N ALA A 137 15.74 -3.46 -22.23
CA ALA A 137 14.75 -2.99 -21.28
C ALA A 137 14.51 -1.47 -21.40
N VAL A 138 13.27 -1.06 -21.15
CA VAL A 138 12.84 0.35 -21.17
C VAL A 138 11.94 0.61 -19.96
N LEU A 139 12.32 1.59 -19.16
CA LEU A 139 11.52 2.16 -18.08
C LEU A 139 10.56 3.20 -18.65
N ARG A 140 9.28 3.10 -18.31
CA ARG A 140 8.30 4.17 -18.58
C ARG A 140 8.20 5.04 -17.34
N TYR A 141 8.94 6.13 -17.34
CA TYR A 141 8.93 7.08 -16.25
C TYR A 141 7.77 8.06 -16.38
N LEU A 142 7.11 8.30 -15.25
CA LEU A 142 6.03 9.25 -15.11
C LEU A 142 6.57 10.44 -14.30
N PRO A 143 6.94 11.57 -14.95
CA PRO A 143 7.48 12.74 -14.27
C PRO A 143 6.62 13.16 -13.09
N LEU A 144 7.23 13.11 -11.90
CA LEU A 144 6.57 13.41 -10.63
C LEU A 144 6.21 14.89 -10.57
N THR A 145 7.13 15.76 -10.94
CA THR A 145 6.96 17.22 -10.97
C THR A 145 5.71 17.64 -11.77
N ALA A 146 5.59 17.19 -13.02
CA ALA A 146 4.46 17.53 -13.88
C ALA A 146 3.12 17.04 -13.30
N ARG A 147 3.13 15.90 -12.58
CA ARG A 147 1.94 15.34 -11.92
C ARG A 147 1.54 16.15 -10.70
N LEU A 148 2.50 16.58 -9.90
CA LEU A 148 2.23 17.43 -8.73
C LEU A 148 1.70 18.80 -9.15
N GLN A 149 2.34 19.45 -10.15
CA GLN A 149 1.84 20.70 -10.71
C GLN A 149 0.40 20.55 -11.25
N ARG A 150 0.07 19.39 -11.84
CA ARG A 150 -1.27 19.10 -12.34
C ARG A 150 -2.33 19.04 -11.24
N LEU A 151 -1.97 18.73 -10.00
CA LEU A 151 -2.92 18.75 -8.88
C LEU A 151 -3.39 20.16 -8.54
N TYR A 152 -2.58 21.19 -8.81
CA TYR A 152 -2.93 22.60 -8.60
C TYR A 152 -3.66 23.28 -9.76
N SER A 153 -3.96 22.54 -10.83
CA SER A 153 -4.62 23.09 -12.02
C SER A 153 -6.16 23.11 -11.94
N PRO A 154 -6.84 22.08 -11.40
CA PRO A 154 -8.30 22.13 -11.18
C PRO A 154 -8.63 22.57 -9.77
N ARG A 155 -9.56 23.54 -9.62
CA ARG A 155 -10.00 24.08 -8.31
C ARG A 155 -10.43 22.99 -7.34
N ALA A 156 -11.19 22.00 -7.81
CA ALA A 156 -11.64 20.87 -7.00
C ALA A 156 -10.50 20.07 -6.36
N THR A 157 -9.32 19.98 -6.99
CA THR A 157 -8.17 19.30 -6.38
C THR A 157 -7.35 20.21 -5.48
N VAL A 158 -7.30 21.51 -5.76
CA VAL A 158 -6.52 22.47 -4.94
C VAL A 158 -7.04 22.47 -3.51
N GLU A 159 -8.37 22.45 -3.31
CA GLU A 159 -8.98 22.38 -1.99
C GLU A 159 -8.49 21.15 -1.21
N HIS A 160 -8.41 19.98 -1.86
CA HIS A 160 -7.87 18.77 -1.25
C HIS A 160 -6.37 18.86 -0.95
N MET A 161 -5.60 19.56 -1.78
CA MET A 161 -4.16 19.73 -1.55
C MET A 161 -3.87 20.56 -0.29
N ALA A 162 -4.66 21.60 -0.03
CA ALA A 162 -4.51 22.47 1.14
C ALA A 162 -5.28 21.99 2.39
N TRP A 163 -6.08 20.93 2.27
CA TRP A 163 -6.98 20.48 3.34
C TRP A 163 -6.26 20.10 4.63
N HIS A 164 -5.03 19.58 4.53
CA HIS A 164 -4.20 19.25 5.68
C HIS A 164 -3.97 20.45 6.63
N ALA A 165 -4.01 21.68 6.11
CA ALA A 165 -3.84 22.92 6.87
C ALA A 165 -5.15 23.60 7.28
N THR A 166 -6.26 23.33 6.58
CA THR A 166 -7.54 24.05 6.77
C THR A 166 -8.63 23.23 7.46
N HIS A 167 -8.46 21.91 7.56
CA HIS A 167 -9.45 21.05 8.20
C HIS A 167 -9.54 21.31 9.71
N GLN A 168 -10.72 21.04 10.26
CA GLN A 168 -10.95 21.11 11.70
C GLN A 168 -10.47 19.83 12.37
N ILE A 169 -9.63 19.97 13.38
CA ILE A 169 -9.18 18.85 14.21
C ILE A 169 -10.30 18.50 15.18
N VAL A 170 -10.75 17.25 15.16
CA VAL A 170 -11.72 16.72 16.12
C VAL A 170 -10.96 16.01 17.23
N GLU A 171 -11.17 16.43 18.48
CA GLU A 171 -10.50 15.83 19.63
C GLU A 171 -10.80 14.32 19.72
N GLY A 172 -9.74 13.52 19.83
CA GLY A 172 -9.82 12.06 19.91
C GLY A 172 -10.14 11.32 18.61
N SER A 173 -10.09 12.00 17.46
CA SER A 173 -10.19 11.36 16.16
C SER A 173 -9.12 11.88 15.21
N MET A 174 -8.44 10.98 14.49
CA MET A 174 -7.55 11.35 13.40
C MET A 174 -8.38 11.53 12.13
N CYS A 175 -8.60 12.77 11.71
CA CYS A 175 -9.39 13.11 10.53
C CYS A 175 -8.51 13.20 9.27
N HIS A 176 -7.25 13.58 9.45
CA HIS A 176 -6.24 13.63 8.41
C HIS A 176 -4.89 13.12 8.94
N PRO A 177 -3.99 12.56 8.10
CA PRO A 177 -2.65 12.18 8.53
C PRO A 177 -1.83 13.31 9.17
N SER A 178 -2.16 14.58 8.93
CA SER A 178 -1.53 15.73 9.59
C SER A 178 -1.89 15.89 11.07
N ASP A 179 -2.94 15.24 11.54
CA ASP A 179 -3.27 15.16 12.97
C ASP A 179 -2.28 14.27 13.74
N ALA A 180 -1.57 13.38 13.05
CA ALA A 180 -0.67 12.41 13.66
C ALA A 180 0.63 13.07 14.16
N GLU A 181 1.15 12.54 15.26
CA GLU A 181 2.36 13.06 15.90
C GLU A 181 3.59 13.05 14.97
N ALA A 182 3.70 12.07 14.07
CA ALA A 182 4.79 12.02 13.09
C ALA A 182 4.79 13.20 12.11
N TRP A 183 3.61 13.69 11.73
CA TRP A 183 3.48 14.86 10.87
C TRP A 183 3.72 16.15 11.65
N LYS A 184 3.08 16.30 12.81
CA LYS A 184 3.30 17.45 13.70
C LYS A 184 4.76 17.61 14.10
N HIS A 185 5.47 16.51 14.32
CA HIS A 185 6.92 16.53 14.55
C HIS A 185 7.69 17.05 13.36
N PHE A 186 7.36 16.62 12.14
CA PHE A 186 7.98 17.16 10.93
C PHE A 186 7.75 18.67 10.83
N ASP A 187 6.52 19.13 11.07
CA ASP A 187 6.17 20.54 10.97
C ASP A 187 6.95 21.41 11.96
N ARG A 188 7.16 20.90 13.19
CA ARG A 188 8.00 21.57 14.20
C ARG A 188 9.48 21.62 13.80
N MET A 189 9.98 20.61 13.09
CA MET A 189 11.37 20.55 12.66
C MET A 189 11.66 21.41 11.42
N TYR A 190 10.65 21.65 10.58
CA TYR A 190 10.80 22.34 9.28
C TYR A 190 9.76 23.45 9.09
N PRO A 191 9.75 24.50 9.94
CA PRO A 191 8.73 25.56 9.88
C PRO A 191 8.71 26.29 8.53
N ASP A 192 9.87 26.51 7.90
CA ASP A 192 9.97 27.14 6.58
C ASP A 192 9.24 26.34 5.48
N PHE A 193 9.19 25.01 5.62
CA PHE A 193 8.41 24.16 4.71
C PHE A 193 6.90 24.30 4.97
N VAL A 194 6.50 24.47 6.22
CA VAL A 194 5.09 24.54 6.63
C VAL A 194 4.46 25.89 6.31
N GLU A 195 5.26 26.96 6.27
CA GLU A 195 4.81 28.33 5.98
C GLU A 195 3.98 28.41 4.69
N GLU A 196 4.33 27.61 3.68
CA GLU A 196 3.56 27.47 2.46
C GLU A 196 2.63 26.24 2.54
N PRO A 197 1.32 26.41 2.82
CA PRO A 197 0.36 25.30 2.93
C PRO A 197 0.07 24.60 1.60
N ARG A 198 0.66 25.06 0.49
CA ARG A 198 0.63 24.36 -0.81
C ARG A 198 1.87 23.50 -1.04
N ASN A 199 2.75 23.35 -0.05
CA ASN A 199 3.80 22.35 -0.11
C ASN A 199 3.23 20.94 0.07
N VAL A 200 3.97 19.94 -0.40
CA VAL A 200 3.46 18.58 -0.55
C VAL A 200 4.26 17.57 0.28
N TRP A 201 3.58 16.86 1.16
CA TRP A 201 4.11 15.69 1.83
C TRP A 201 3.77 14.43 1.03
N LEU A 202 4.79 13.62 0.70
CA LEU A 202 4.67 12.44 -0.13
C LEU A 202 4.87 11.14 0.66
N GLY A 203 4.01 10.18 0.38
CA GLY A 203 4.18 8.77 0.72
C GLY A 203 4.50 7.93 -0.51
N LEU A 204 5.49 7.04 -0.41
CA LEU A 204 5.95 6.21 -1.51
C LEU A 204 5.50 4.76 -1.35
N CYS A 205 4.58 4.27 -2.19
CA CYS A 205 4.12 2.88 -2.12
C CYS A 205 4.91 1.95 -3.04
N THR A 206 5.20 0.73 -2.57
CA THR A 206 5.94 -0.30 -3.34
C THR A 206 5.05 -1.36 -3.99
N ASP A 207 3.78 -1.47 -3.58
CA ASP A 207 2.85 -2.50 -4.02
C ASP A 207 1.72 -1.92 -4.90
N GLY A 208 1.10 -2.78 -5.73
CA GLY A 208 -0.22 -2.48 -6.31
C GLY A 208 -0.34 -2.17 -7.81
N LEU A 209 0.64 -2.46 -8.68
CA LEU A 209 0.48 -2.21 -10.13
C LEU A 209 0.28 -3.50 -10.97
N HIS A 210 -0.94 -3.66 -11.49
CA HIS A 210 -1.39 -4.76 -12.37
C HIS A 210 -0.66 -4.77 -13.73
N ARG A 211 -0.49 -5.97 -14.31
CA ARG A 211 0.26 -6.32 -15.55
C ARG A 211 -0.14 -5.60 -16.86
N THR A 212 -1.06 -4.64 -16.87
CA THR A 212 -1.57 -4.02 -18.14
C THR A 212 -1.30 -2.53 -18.27
N ILE A 213 -0.77 -1.89 -17.23
CA ILE A 213 -0.16 -0.56 -17.34
C ILE A 213 1.25 -0.74 -16.80
N SER A 214 2.23 -0.87 -17.68
CA SER A 214 3.64 -0.88 -17.31
C SER A 214 4.05 0.48 -16.75
N MET A 215 3.66 0.75 -15.51
CA MET A 215 4.41 1.54 -14.56
C MET A 215 5.09 0.55 -13.63
N VAL A 216 6.18 -0.06 -14.11
CA VAL A 216 7.21 -0.51 -13.18
C VAL A 216 8.02 0.74 -12.88
N VAL A 217 7.52 1.58 -12.01
CA VAL A 217 8.34 2.52 -11.25
C VAL A 217 7.80 2.38 -9.84
N LEU A 218 8.70 2.12 -8.90
CA LEU A 218 8.47 1.68 -7.52
C LEU A 218 8.35 0.15 -7.42
N ILE A 219 9.25 -0.62 -6.81
CA ILE A 219 10.46 -0.30 -6.06
C ILE A 219 11.29 -1.60 -6.07
N ASN A 220 12.47 -1.55 -6.67
CA ASN A 220 13.61 -2.18 -6.01
C ASN A 220 14.39 -0.96 -5.51
N VAL A 221 14.12 -0.51 -4.27
CA VAL A 221 14.61 0.75 -3.65
C VAL A 221 16.12 0.93 -3.87
N SER A 222 16.81 -0.18 -4.12
CA SER A 222 18.23 -0.21 -4.41
C SER A 222 18.71 0.35 -5.76
N ARG A 223 17.90 0.70 -6.77
CA ARG A 223 18.47 0.82 -8.15
C ARG A 223 17.97 1.95 -9.08
N LEU A 224 17.45 3.07 -8.58
CA LEU A 224 17.06 4.19 -9.46
C LEU A 224 17.84 5.47 -9.10
N SER A 225 18.84 5.78 -9.93
CA SER A 225 19.54 7.08 -9.97
C SER A 225 18.59 8.28 -10.10
N LEU A 226 17.40 8.04 -10.66
CA LEU A 226 16.34 9.03 -10.83
C LEU A 226 15.90 9.68 -9.49
N HIS A 227 15.66 8.87 -8.47
CA HIS A 227 15.13 9.36 -7.19
C HIS A 227 16.19 10.12 -6.38
N ARG A 228 17.47 9.75 -6.53
CA ARG A 228 18.62 10.47 -5.96
C ARG A 228 18.74 11.90 -6.48
N THR A 229 18.19 12.22 -7.64
CA THR A 229 18.10 13.62 -8.06
C THR A 229 16.76 14.25 -7.70
N ILE A 230 15.65 13.57 -7.99
CA ILE A 230 14.34 14.24 -7.98
C ILE A 230 13.93 14.69 -6.58
N PHE A 231 14.04 13.84 -5.56
CA PHE A 231 13.62 14.24 -4.21
C PHE A 231 14.50 15.36 -3.64
N PRO A 232 15.85 15.30 -3.74
CA PRO A 232 16.69 16.43 -3.33
C PRO A 232 16.38 17.73 -4.10
N LEU A 233 16.10 17.66 -5.40
CA LEU A 233 15.72 18.83 -6.19
C LEU A 233 14.40 19.44 -5.69
N LEU A 234 13.38 18.61 -5.46
CA LEU A 234 12.08 19.08 -4.99
C LEU A 234 12.11 19.64 -3.56
N TRP A 235 13.06 19.18 -2.73
CA TRP A 235 13.26 19.68 -1.38
C TRP A 235 14.09 20.98 -1.35
N HIS A 236 15.26 21.01 -2.00
CA HIS A 236 16.18 22.14 -1.89
C HIS A 236 15.86 23.32 -2.82
N VAL A 237 15.32 23.03 -4.01
CA VAL A 237 15.06 24.06 -5.04
C VAL A 237 13.57 24.34 -5.14
N GLY A 238 12.76 23.29 -5.06
CA GLY A 238 11.33 23.40 -5.33
C GLY A 238 11.02 23.52 -6.81
N VAL A 239 9.73 23.63 -7.12
CA VAL A 239 9.23 23.80 -8.48
C VAL A 239 8.20 24.91 -8.52
N ARG A 240 8.43 25.88 -9.41
CA ARG A 240 7.46 26.94 -9.68
C ARG A 240 6.15 26.33 -10.20
N THR A 241 5.07 26.58 -9.47
CA THR A 241 3.75 25.98 -9.70
C THR A 241 2.70 27.08 -9.72
N TYR A 242 1.68 26.93 -10.56
CA TYR A 242 0.58 27.89 -10.66
C TYR A 242 -0.67 27.28 -10.03
N ASP A 243 -1.22 27.98 -9.04
CA ASP A 243 -2.44 27.61 -8.35
C ASP A 243 -3.64 28.30 -9.02
N HIS A 244 -4.51 27.50 -9.64
CA HIS A 244 -5.73 27.98 -10.32
C HIS A 244 -6.87 28.37 -9.37
N ALA A 245 -6.81 28.02 -8.09
CA ALA A 245 -7.80 28.49 -7.13
C ALA A 245 -7.51 29.94 -6.72
N THR A 246 -6.23 30.28 -6.52
CA THR A 246 -5.81 31.62 -6.08
C THR A 246 -5.30 32.51 -7.21
N ASP A 247 -5.17 31.98 -8.43
CA ASP A 247 -4.57 32.65 -9.60
C ASP A 247 -3.18 33.22 -9.33
N ARG A 248 -2.37 32.47 -8.55
CA ARG A 248 -1.02 32.87 -8.15
C ARG A 248 0.00 31.78 -8.41
N ALA A 249 1.20 32.20 -8.78
CA ALA A 249 2.36 31.33 -8.81
C ALA A 249 2.99 31.26 -7.42
N PHE A 250 3.47 30.08 -7.05
CA PHE A 250 4.22 29.84 -5.81
C PHE A 250 5.36 28.86 -6.08
N MET A 251 6.30 28.77 -5.13
CA MET A 251 7.34 27.75 -5.17
C MET A 251 6.88 26.55 -4.37
N MET A 252 6.59 25.43 -5.04
CA MET A 252 6.15 24.20 -4.39
C MET A 252 7.37 23.40 -3.96
N TRP A 253 7.49 23.15 -2.66
CA TRP A 253 8.44 22.20 -2.08
C TRP A 253 7.76 20.86 -1.81
N VAL A 254 8.55 19.79 -1.86
CA VAL A 254 8.04 18.44 -1.66
C VAL A 254 8.92 17.66 -0.70
N ALA A 255 8.31 17.14 0.36
CA ALA A 255 8.96 16.30 1.35
C ALA A 255 8.46 14.86 1.22
N LEU A 256 9.37 13.91 0.93
CA LEU A 256 9.08 12.49 1.09
C LEU A 256 9.05 12.13 2.58
N MET A 257 7.88 11.82 3.14
CA MET A 257 7.73 11.47 4.56
C MET A 257 7.92 9.99 4.85
N TRP A 258 7.36 9.11 4.02
CA TRP A 258 7.35 7.68 4.33
C TRP A 258 7.35 6.81 3.08
N THR A 259 7.78 5.57 3.26
CA THR A 259 7.57 4.51 2.29
C THR A 259 6.55 3.50 2.83
N MET A 260 5.58 3.08 2.02
CA MET A 260 4.65 2.00 2.34
C MET A 260 5.14 0.70 1.71
N ASN A 261 5.40 -0.32 2.53
CA ASN A 261 5.93 -1.60 2.09
C ASN A 261 5.04 -2.77 2.54
N TYR A 262 4.77 -3.71 1.62
CA TYR A 262 4.20 -5.04 1.93
C TYR A 262 5.26 -6.07 2.37
N LEU A 263 6.54 -5.71 2.48
CA LEU A 263 7.60 -6.67 2.75
C LEU A 263 7.38 -7.34 4.13
N PRO A 264 7.11 -8.67 4.16
CA PRO A 264 7.01 -9.41 5.42
C PRO A 264 8.30 -9.29 6.25
N ALA A 265 9.44 -9.02 5.58
CA ALA A 265 10.75 -8.84 6.19
C ALA A 265 10.85 -7.62 7.12
N TYR A 266 10.12 -6.52 6.84
CA TYR A 266 10.07 -5.37 7.76
C TYR A 266 9.06 -5.58 8.89
N GLY A 267 7.92 -6.23 8.60
CA GLY A 267 6.89 -6.55 9.60
C GLY A 267 7.35 -7.58 10.62
N MET A 268 8.38 -8.35 10.27
CA MET A 268 9.04 -9.31 11.13
C MET A 268 10.27 -8.73 11.85
N GLY A 269 10.43 -7.41 12.00
CA GLY A 269 11.45 -6.79 12.87
C GLY A 269 12.90 -7.22 12.65
N TYR A 270 13.20 -8.03 11.62
CA TYR A 270 14.42 -8.85 11.57
C TYR A 270 15.65 -7.99 11.26
N SER A 271 15.45 -6.89 10.53
CA SER A 271 16.48 -5.92 10.18
C SER A 271 16.56 -4.73 11.15
N ILE A 272 15.58 -4.51 12.03
CA ILE A 272 15.60 -3.40 13.01
C ILE A 272 15.98 -3.90 14.41
N CYS A 273 15.54 -5.10 14.79
CA CYS A 273 15.86 -5.72 16.08
C CYS A 273 17.25 -6.39 16.10
N MET A 274 17.92 -6.50 14.95
CA MET A 274 19.30 -6.96 14.82
C MET A 274 19.52 -8.29 15.58
N ASP A 275 20.49 -8.36 16.49
CA ASP A 275 20.86 -9.58 17.23
C ASP A 275 20.12 -9.76 18.56
N ASP A 276 19.33 -8.78 18.97
CA ASP A 276 18.54 -8.84 20.20
C ASP A 276 17.14 -9.44 20.01
N THR A 277 16.82 -9.91 18.80
CA THR A 277 15.55 -10.58 18.56
C THR A 277 15.51 -11.91 19.31
N THR A 278 14.46 -12.13 20.10
CA THR A 278 14.15 -13.43 20.70
C THR A 278 13.46 -14.38 19.72
N ALA A 279 13.31 -13.97 18.45
CA ALA A 279 12.74 -14.82 17.41
C ALA A 279 13.64 -16.05 17.19
N PHE A 280 13.00 -17.20 17.01
CA PHE A 280 13.68 -18.48 16.85
C PHE A 280 13.15 -19.21 15.62
N HIS A 281 13.86 -20.24 15.15
CA HIS A 281 13.44 -21.02 14.00
C HIS A 281 12.70 -22.27 14.44
N LEU A 282 11.49 -22.50 13.89
CA LEU A 282 10.72 -23.71 14.16
C LEU A 282 11.45 -24.95 13.63
N GLN A 283 11.57 -25.98 14.45
CA GLN A 283 12.30 -27.21 14.11
C GLN A 283 11.63 -27.99 12.97
N HIS A 284 10.31 -28.13 13.03
CA HIS A 284 9.53 -28.85 12.02
C HIS A 284 8.95 -27.92 10.96
N GLY A 285 8.47 -26.74 11.36
CA GLY A 285 7.91 -25.73 10.47
C GLY A 285 8.94 -25.05 9.57
N ARG A 286 10.23 -25.06 9.95
CA ARG A 286 11.36 -24.44 9.23
C ARG A 286 11.11 -22.98 8.86
N LYS A 287 10.52 -22.23 9.78
CA LYS A 287 10.19 -20.81 9.63
C LYS A 287 10.64 -20.03 10.86
N ALA A 288 10.98 -18.76 10.66
CA ALA A 288 11.16 -17.82 11.77
C ALA A 288 9.83 -17.67 12.53
N CYS A 289 9.92 -17.73 13.86
CA CYS A 289 8.82 -17.65 14.79
C CYS A 289 9.03 -16.48 15.74
N TYR A 290 7.98 -15.70 15.93
CA TYR A 290 7.94 -14.56 16.85
C TYR A 290 6.98 -14.82 18.03
N PHE A 291 6.59 -16.09 18.21
CA PHE A 291 5.77 -16.50 19.34
C PHE A 291 6.50 -16.16 20.63
N ASP A 292 5.74 -15.63 21.59
CA ASP A 292 6.23 -15.22 22.91
C ASP A 292 7.32 -14.13 22.95
N CYS A 293 7.67 -13.52 21.81
CA CYS A 293 8.67 -12.44 21.75
C CYS A 293 8.12 -11.07 22.18
N HIS A 294 6.82 -10.97 22.46
CA HIS A 294 6.09 -9.72 22.65
C HIS A 294 5.85 -9.37 24.14
N ARG A 295 5.99 -10.34 25.06
CA ARG A 295 5.74 -10.11 26.49
C ARG A 295 6.72 -9.10 27.11
N GLN A 296 7.91 -8.93 26.54
CA GLN A 296 8.90 -7.93 26.96
C GLN A 296 8.39 -6.48 26.87
N PHE A 297 7.40 -6.21 26.00
CA PHE A 297 6.79 -4.88 25.85
C PHE A 297 5.69 -4.59 26.89
N LEU A 298 5.31 -5.58 27.70
CA LEU A 298 4.39 -5.38 28.82
C LEU A 298 5.13 -4.75 30.00
N LEU A 299 4.39 -4.02 30.85
CA LEU A 299 4.91 -3.48 32.12
C LEU A 299 5.58 -4.59 32.94
N ALA A 300 6.67 -4.28 33.65
CA ALA A 300 7.48 -5.27 34.38
C ALA A 300 6.67 -6.11 35.39
N HIS A 301 5.64 -5.52 36.00
CA HIS A 301 4.75 -6.20 36.97
C HIS A 301 3.52 -6.87 36.33
N HIS A 302 3.41 -6.86 35.00
CA HIS A 302 2.26 -7.41 34.29
C HIS A 302 2.14 -8.93 34.53
N PRO A 303 0.95 -9.46 34.90
CA PRO A 303 0.76 -10.88 35.24
C PRO A 303 1.26 -11.86 34.16
N TYR A 304 1.02 -11.56 32.88
CA TYR A 304 1.49 -12.40 31.77
C TYR A 304 3.00 -12.58 31.69
N ARG A 305 3.81 -11.66 32.24
CA ARG A 305 5.27 -11.84 32.27
C ARG A 305 5.70 -12.97 33.21
N ARG A 306 4.92 -13.21 34.28
CA ARG A 306 5.14 -14.28 35.26
C ARG A 306 4.43 -15.59 34.89
N ASN A 307 3.61 -15.58 33.84
CA ASN A 307 2.86 -16.75 33.41
C ASN A 307 3.78 -17.77 32.72
N LYS A 308 4.02 -18.89 33.39
CA LYS A 308 4.98 -19.91 32.94
C LYS A 308 4.46 -20.81 31.81
N ASN A 309 3.15 -21.01 31.66
CA ASN A 309 2.63 -22.15 30.89
C ASN A 309 1.54 -21.79 29.86
N THR A 310 1.01 -20.56 29.87
CA THR A 310 0.04 -20.15 28.84
C THR A 310 0.70 -19.81 27.50
N PHE A 311 2.00 -19.48 27.50
CA PHE A 311 2.79 -19.15 26.30
C PHE A 311 3.84 -20.23 26.03
N THR A 312 5.14 -19.91 26.08
CA THR A 312 6.22 -20.91 26.06
C THR A 312 6.27 -21.65 27.39
N GLU A 313 6.39 -22.97 27.34
CA GLU A 313 6.43 -23.81 28.53
C GLU A 313 7.56 -23.42 29.49
N ASN A 314 7.24 -23.36 30.78
CA ASN A 314 8.14 -22.99 31.87
C ASN A 314 8.91 -21.67 31.67
N HIS A 315 8.39 -20.72 30.89
CA HIS A 315 9.08 -19.47 30.57
C HIS A 315 8.52 -18.23 31.30
N VAL A 316 9.41 -17.49 31.98
CA VAL A 316 9.14 -16.19 32.60
C VAL A 316 9.90 -15.10 31.84
N GLU A 317 9.21 -14.02 31.48
CA GLU A 317 9.77 -12.92 30.69
C GLU A 317 10.24 -11.75 31.57
N ASN A 318 11.56 -11.63 31.75
CA ASN A 318 12.20 -10.59 32.57
C ASN A 318 12.94 -9.53 31.74
N LYS A 319 13.04 -9.67 30.41
CA LYS A 319 13.74 -8.73 29.52
C LYS A 319 12.99 -7.42 29.38
N VAL A 320 13.71 -6.31 29.40
CA VAL A 320 13.12 -4.99 29.16
C VAL A 320 13.01 -4.77 27.65
N ALA A 321 11.90 -4.20 27.19
CA ALA A 321 11.79 -3.78 25.80
C ALA A 321 12.89 -2.79 25.44
N ARG A 322 13.57 -3.02 24.31
CA ARG A 322 14.60 -2.12 23.82
C ARG A 322 14.00 -0.75 23.47
N SER A 323 14.76 0.32 23.77
CA SER A 323 14.45 1.66 23.30
C SER A 323 14.43 1.71 21.77
N ARG A 324 13.46 2.41 21.19
CA ARG A 324 13.43 2.65 19.75
C ARG A 324 14.70 3.39 19.33
N LEU A 325 15.36 2.93 18.27
CA LEU A 325 16.51 3.64 17.71
C LEU A 325 16.05 4.96 17.09
N THR A 326 16.78 6.04 17.36
CA THR A 326 16.59 7.32 16.68
C THR A 326 17.05 7.20 15.23
N GLY A 327 16.58 8.10 14.36
CA GLY A 327 17.01 8.06 12.96
C GLY A 327 18.51 8.35 12.78
N ASP A 328 19.11 9.18 13.64
CA ASP A 328 20.55 9.45 13.59
C ASP A 328 21.38 8.21 13.97
N LEU A 329 20.97 7.47 15.00
CA LEU A 329 21.62 6.21 15.36
C LEU A 329 21.53 5.17 14.23
N ILE A 330 20.41 5.13 13.51
CA ILE A 330 20.27 4.24 12.35
C ILE A 330 21.15 4.74 11.20
N LEU A 331 21.22 6.06 10.97
CA LEU A 331 22.08 6.65 9.94
C LEU A 331 23.55 6.29 10.18
N ASP A 332 24.03 6.40 11.42
CA ASP A 332 25.40 6.02 11.80
C ASP A 332 25.68 4.54 11.52
N GLN A 333 24.72 3.65 11.82
CA GLN A 333 24.85 2.22 11.53
C GLN A 333 24.92 1.91 10.03
N VAL A 334 24.16 2.63 9.20
CA VAL A 334 24.14 2.39 7.75
C VAL A 334 25.19 3.19 6.99
N ALA A 335 25.86 4.16 7.63
CA ALA A 335 26.81 5.07 6.99
C ALA A 335 27.95 4.33 6.30
N ASN A 336 28.44 3.24 6.92
CA ASN A 336 29.53 2.42 6.41
C ASN A 336 29.08 1.33 5.41
N THR A 337 27.78 1.19 5.16
CA THR A 337 27.27 0.19 4.21
C THR A 337 27.29 0.73 2.78
N SER A 338 27.58 -0.14 1.80
CA SER A 338 27.62 0.28 0.41
C SER A 338 26.27 0.88 -0.03
N PRO A 339 26.28 1.97 -0.80
CA PRO A 339 25.09 2.48 -1.46
C PRO A 339 24.36 1.37 -2.20
N ALA A 340 23.03 1.35 -2.08
CA ALA A 340 22.23 0.23 -2.58
C ALA A 340 22.39 -0.08 -4.09
N VAL A 341 22.92 0.90 -4.84
CA VAL A 341 23.10 0.96 -6.29
C VAL A 341 24.37 0.22 -6.77
N GLU A 342 25.38 0.06 -5.91
CA GLU A 342 26.74 -0.19 -6.40
C GLU A 342 27.07 -1.66 -6.63
N MET A 343 26.58 -2.61 -5.81
CA MET A 343 26.87 -4.05 -6.02
C MET A 343 25.68 -4.94 -5.59
N PRO A 344 25.13 -5.80 -6.46
CA PRO A 344 24.07 -6.73 -6.08
C PRO A 344 24.49 -7.88 -5.17
N PHE A 345 25.80 -8.19 -5.13
CA PHE A 345 26.29 -9.49 -4.67
C PHE A 345 27.28 -9.42 -3.50
N LEU A 346 27.74 -8.23 -3.13
CA LEU A 346 28.64 -8.05 -2.00
C LEU A 346 27.82 -7.53 -0.82
N LEU A 347 27.81 -8.31 0.26
CA LEU A 347 27.29 -7.87 1.55
C LEU A 347 28.38 -7.01 2.23
N PRO A 348 28.01 -5.93 2.95
CA PRO A 348 28.98 -5.12 3.66
C PRO A 348 29.71 -5.92 4.73
N ASP A 349 30.92 -5.48 5.08
CA ASP A 349 31.69 -6.05 6.19
C ASP A 349 30.88 -6.00 7.49
N GLY A 350 30.93 -7.07 8.28
CA GLY A 350 30.12 -7.19 9.49
C GLY A 350 28.65 -7.60 9.25
N TYR A 351 28.24 -7.83 8.00
CA TYR A 351 26.89 -8.35 7.72
C TYR A 351 26.67 -9.75 8.33
N GLY A 352 25.63 -9.88 9.14
CA GLY A 352 25.26 -11.12 9.83
C GLY A 352 25.97 -11.35 11.16
N SER A 353 26.97 -10.53 11.50
CA SER A 353 27.65 -10.54 12.81
C SER A 353 27.40 -9.26 13.59
N ASP A 354 27.76 -8.11 13.02
CA ASP A 354 27.73 -6.81 13.69
C ASP A 354 26.47 -6.04 13.29
N HIS A 355 25.97 -6.31 12.07
CA HIS A 355 24.76 -5.69 11.56
C HIS A 355 23.99 -6.55 10.55
N LYS A 356 22.71 -6.27 10.33
CA LYS A 356 21.89 -6.91 9.26
C LYS A 356 21.57 -5.98 8.10
N TRP A 357 22.29 -4.87 7.99
CA TRP A 357 22.14 -3.90 6.92
C TRP A 357 22.83 -4.40 5.65
N ALA A 358 22.06 -4.83 4.66
CA ALA A 358 22.63 -5.23 3.38
C ALA A 358 23.05 -4.02 2.54
N LYS A 359 22.38 -2.87 2.70
CA LYS A 359 22.48 -1.69 1.83
C LYS A 359 22.06 -0.41 2.53
N LYS A 360 22.71 0.71 2.20
CA LYS A 360 22.22 2.05 2.53
C LYS A 360 21.14 2.50 1.54
N SER A 361 19.92 2.73 2.03
CA SER A 361 18.84 3.31 1.22
C SER A 361 19.21 4.70 0.70
N ILE A 362 18.84 5.01 -0.55
CA ILE A 362 19.04 6.34 -1.15
C ILE A 362 18.30 7.46 -0.41
N PHE A 363 17.29 7.12 0.40
CA PHE A 363 16.55 8.13 1.16
C PHE A 363 17.38 8.73 2.31
N TRP A 364 18.44 8.04 2.77
CA TRP A 364 19.40 8.60 3.71
C TRP A 364 20.25 9.72 3.10
N ASP A 365 20.18 9.94 1.79
CA ASP A 365 20.81 11.08 1.12
C ASP A 365 19.92 12.35 1.25
N LEU A 366 18.68 12.24 1.75
CA LEU A 366 17.82 13.39 2.06
C LEU A 366 18.16 13.94 3.44
N PRO A 367 18.38 15.27 3.58
CA PRO A 367 18.92 15.87 4.80
C PRO A 367 18.00 15.73 6.01
N TYR A 368 16.69 15.61 5.78
CA TYR A 368 15.68 15.51 6.84
C TYR A 368 15.28 14.07 7.18
N TRP A 369 15.83 13.06 6.48
CA TRP A 369 15.33 11.69 6.60
C TRP A 369 15.58 11.06 7.99
N SER A 370 16.71 11.40 8.61
CA SER A 370 17.03 10.93 9.97
C SER A 370 16.13 11.56 11.04
N THR A 371 15.61 12.76 10.80
CA THR A 371 14.76 13.45 11.79
C THR A 371 13.30 12.97 11.78
N LEU A 372 12.89 12.16 10.79
CA LEU A 372 11.54 11.61 10.70
C LEU A 372 11.29 10.61 11.84
N LEU A 373 10.14 10.74 12.53
CA LEU A 373 9.74 9.76 13.55
C LEU A 373 9.40 8.39 12.93
N ILE A 374 8.78 8.40 11.74
CA ILE A 374 8.35 7.19 11.03
C ILE A 374 8.77 7.30 9.56
N ARG A 375 9.70 6.45 9.13
CA ARG A 375 10.22 6.39 7.74
C ARG A 375 9.54 5.33 6.88
N HIS A 376 9.13 4.23 7.51
CA HIS A 376 8.61 3.05 6.84
C HIS A 376 7.28 2.67 7.47
N ASN A 377 6.22 2.77 6.68
CA ASN A 377 4.87 2.37 7.02
C ASN A 377 4.57 0.97 6.49
N PHE A 378 3.76 0.24 7.25
CA PHE A 378 3.23 -1.03 6.79
C PHE A 378 2.00 -0.82 5.94
N ASP A 379 1.85 -1.64 4.89
CA ASP A 379 0.57 -1.75 4.21
C ASP A 379 -0.42 -2.52 5.09
N ILE A 380 -1.24 -1.75 5.81
CA ILE A 380 -2.26 -2.29 6.72
C ILE A 380 -3.29 -3.14 5.98
N MET A 381 -3.70 -2.77 4.77
CA MET A 381 -4.73 -3.49 4.02
C MET A 381 -4.25 -4.91 3.68
N HIS A 382 -2.99 -5.04 3.27
CA HIS A 382 -2.41 -6.34 3.01
C HIS A 382 -2.12 -7.14 4.29
N ILE A 383 -1.72 -6.49 5.39
CA ILE A 383 -1.59 -7.15 6.69
C ILE A 383 -2.94 -7.69 7.14
N GLU A 384 -4.00 -6.89 7.06
CA GLU A 384 -5.36 -7.31 7.40
C GLU A 384 -5.83 -8.48 6.58
N LYS A 385 -5.57 -8.46 5.27
CA LYS A 385 -5.83 -9.61 4.42
C LYS A 385 -5.12 -10.86 4.93
N ASN A 386 -3.84 -10.76 5.28
CA ASN A 386 -3.08 -11.89 5.82
C ASN A 386 -3.64 -12.37 7.18
N VAL A 387 -4.02 -11.44 8.07
CA VAL A 387 -4.63 -11.75 9.38
C VAL A 387 -5.98 -12.45 9.19
N PHE A 388 -6.83 -11.90 8.32
CA PHE A 388 -8.12 -12.49 7.94
C PHE A 388 -7.93 -13.90 7.40
N ASP A 389 -7.07 -14.06 6.40
CA ASP A 389 -6.81 -15.37 5.77
C ASP A 389 -6.31 -16.37 6.84
N ASN A 390 -5.40 -15.98 7.73
CA ASN A 390 -4.90 -16.88 8.76
C ASN A 390 -5.98 -17.30 9.76
N ILE A 391 -6.78 -16.36 10.27
CA ILE A 391 -7.85 -16.62 11.22
C ILE A 391 -8.94 -17.47 10.56
N PHE A 392 -9.45 -17.00 9.42
CA PHE A 392 -10.55 -17.64 8.72
C PHE A 392 -10.19 -19.06 8.28
N ASN A 393 -9.04 -19.26 7.64
CA ASN A 393 -8.62 -20.60 7.17
C ASN A 393 -8.34 -21.56 8.33
N THR A 394 -7.92 -21.07 9.49
CA THR A 394 -7.65 -21.89 10.68
C THR A 394 -8.94 -22.28 11.40
N VAL A 395 -9.85 -21.33 11.63
CA VAL A 395 -11.17 -21.58 12.24
C VAL A 395 -12.04 -22.48 11.36
N MET A 396 -12.03 -22.24 10.04
CA MET A 396 -12.74 -23.05 9.07
C MET A 396 -12.02 -24.35 8.71
N ASP A 397 -10.80 -24.58 9.23
CA ASP A 397 -9.97 -25.77 8.99
C ASP A 397 -9.95 -26.16 7.50
N ILE A 398 -9.49 -25.21 6.69
CA ILE A 398 -9.42 -25.33 5.23
C ILE A 398 -8.14 -26.07 4.85
N LYS A 399 -8.29 -27.25 4.26
CA LYS A 399 -7.17 -28.13 3.88
C LYS A 399 -6.18 -27.37 2.98
N GLY A 400 -4.89 -27.42 3.35
CA GLY A 400 -3.80 -26.76 2.62
C GLY A 400 -3.65 -25.26 2.88
N LYS A 401 -4.60 -24.62 3.59
CA LYS A 401 -4.54 -23.19 3.92
C LYS A 401 -4.48 -22.89 5.42
N THR A 402 -5.02 -23.78 6.25
CA THR A 402 -4.93 -23.67 7.71
C THR A 402 -3.47 -23.57 8.18
N LYS A 403 -3.22 -22.75 9.20
CA LYS A 403 -1.92 -22.72 9.88
C LYS A 403 -1.74 -23.84 10.89
N ASP A 404 -2.83 -24.53 11.23
CA ASP A 404 -2.83 -25.70 12.09
C ASP A 404 -2.61 -26.98 11.26
N ASN A 405 -1.38 -27.49 11.26
CA ASN A 405 -0.95 -28.66 10.51
C ASN A 405 -0.01 -29.56 11.35
N MET A 406 0.33 -30.74 10.84
CA MET A 406 1.16 -31.70 11.58
C MET A 406 2.52 -31.12 12.02
N ASN A 407 3.16 -30.28 11.22
CA ASN A 407 4.44 -29.67 11.60
C ASN A 407 4.25 -28.66 12.73
N SER A 408 3.21 -27.81 12.65
CA SER A 408 2.90 -26.88 13.74
C SER A 408 2.51 -27.60 15.04
N ARG A 409 1.84 -28.76 14.98
CA ARG A 409 1.54 -29.57 16.18
C ARG A 409 2.79 -30.19 16.80
N ARG A 410 3.76 -30.62 15.99
CA ARG A 410 5.07 -31.10 16.50
C ARG A 410 5.88 -29.98 17.14
N ASP A 411 5.94 -28.82 16.50
CA ASP A 411 6.60 -27.64 17.09
C ASP A 411 5.89 -27.21 18.38
N LEU A 412 4.55 -27.25 18.42
CA LEU A 412 3.77 -26.92 19.60
C LEU A 412 4.08 -27.83 20.79
N LYS A 413 4.28 -29.15 20.59
CA LYS A 413 4.71 -30.08 21.65
C LYS A 413 6.09 -29.72 22.23
N ILE A 414 6.96 -29.10 21.44
CA ILE A 414 8.31 -28.71 21.87
C ILE A 414 8.29 -27.38 22.62
N ILE A 415 7.39 -26.47 22.24
CA ILE A 415 7.42 -25.07 22.68
C ILE A 415 6.39 -24.78 23.79
N CYS A 416 5.23 -25.43 23.77
CA CYS A 416 4.07 -25.08 24.58
C CYS A 416 3.55 -26.27 25.39
N ASN A 417 3.00 -25.99 26.57
CA ASN A 417 2.27 -26.97 27.37
C ASN A 417 0.80 -27.03 26.92
N ARG A 418 0.52 -27.83 25.90
CA ARG A 418 -0.82 -28.01 25.26
C ARG A 418 -1.05 -29.49 24.88
N PRO A 419 -1.08 -30.41 25.87
CA PRO A 419 -1.21 -31.85 25.63
C PRO A 419 -2.49 -32.20 24.85
N GLU A 420 -3.56 -31.42 25.01
CA GLU A 420 -4.83 -31.60 24.29
C GLU A 420 -4.72 -31.35 22.78
N LEU A 421 -3.64 -30.70 22.32
CA LEU A 421 -3.36 -30.45 20.91
C LEU A 421 -2.20 -31.32 20.37
N GLU A 422 -1.56 -32.16 21.18
CA GLU A 422 -0.49 -33.01 20.69
C GLU A 422 -0.97 -34.05 19.66
N LEU A 423 -0.08 -34.50 18.79
CA LEU A 423 -0.40 -35.60 17.87
C LEU A 423 -0.50 -36.91 18.66
N ASP A 424 -1.48 -37.74 18.30
CA ASP A 424 -1.62 -39.08 18.87
C ASP A 424 -0.40 -39.94 18.48
N GLU A 425 0.32 -40.46 19.47
CA GLU A 425 1.53 -41.26 19.27
C GLU A 425 1.23 -42.61 18.59
N TYR A 426 0.05 -43.18 18.83
CA TYR A 426 -0.42 -44.42 18.21
C TYR A 426 -1.04 -44.17 16.83
N ARG A 427 -1.59 -42.96 16.60
CA ARG A 427 -2.22 -42.54 15.34
C ARG A 427 -1.66 -41.20 14.86
N PRO A 428 -0.39 -41.14 14.43
CA PRO A 428 0.30 -39.88 14.12
C PRO A 428 -0.28 -39.09 12.92
N LYS A 429 -1.23 -39.67 12.18
CA LYS A 429 -1.98 -39.00 11.10
C LYS A 429 -3.29 -38.36 11.57
N VAL A 430 -3.71 -38.60 12.81
CA VAL A 430 -4.93 -38.05 13.40
C VAL A 430 -4.55 -36.84 14.24
N MET A 431 -5.06 -35.67 13.88
CA MET A 431 -4.87 -34.45 14.66
C MET A 431 -6.09 -34.21 15.54
N PRO A 432 -5.94 -34.06 16.87
CA PRO A 432 -7.04 -33.64 17.74
C PRO A 432 -7.62 -32.31 17.26
N LYS A 433 -8.95 -32.21 17.25
CA LYS A 433 -9.62 -30.96 16.86
C LYS A 433 -9.41 -29.91 17.93
N ALA A 434 -8.88 -28.76 17.52
CA ALA A 434 -8.74 -27.63 18.41
C ALA A 434 -10.11 -27.03 18.75
N VAL A 435 -10.22 -26.44 19.94
CA VAL A 435 -11.44 -25.79 20.45
C VAL A 435 -11.95 -24.64 19.55
N TYR A 436 -11.05 -24.05 18.75
CA TYR A 436 -11.36 -22.98 17.79
C TYR A 436 -11.74 -23.49 16.39
N THR A 437 -11.76 -24.81 16.16
CA THR A 437 -12.11 -25.39 14.86
C THR A 437 -13.60 -25.66 14.76
N LEU A 438 -14.24 -25.12 13.72
CA LEU A 438 -15.67 -25.35 13.49
C LEU A 438 -15.98 -26.76 12.99
N GLY A 439 -17.09 -27.32 13.47
CA GLY A 439 -17.68 -28.55 12.95
C GLY A 439 -18.32 -28.38 11.58
N LYS A 440 -18.67 -29.48 10.90
CA LYS A 440 -19.23 -29.46 9.52
C LYS A 440 -20.46 -28.57 9.41
N GLU A 441 -21.36 -28.64 10.40
CA GLU A 441 -22.62 -27.89 10.40
C GLU A 441 -22.41 -26.40 10.70
N GLN A 442 -21.52 -26.07 11.63
CA GLN A 442 -21.13 -24.68 11.90
C GLN A 442 -20.51 -24.04 10.66
N LYS A 443 -19.60 -24.75 9.96
CA LYS A 443 -19.04 -24.28 8.69
C LYS A 443 -20.13 -24.02 7.64
N ARG A 444 -21.20 -24.83 7.58
CA ARG A 444 -22.33 -24.63 6.66
C ARG A 444 -23.05 -23.32 6.97
N ARG A 445 -23.36 -23.08 8.24
CA ARG A 445 -23.99 -21.84 8.70
C ARG A 445 -23.15 -20.60 8.37
N VAL A 446 -21.81 -20.66 8.49
CA VAL A 446 -20.92 -19.53 8.10
C VAL A 446 -21.11 -19.19 6.62
N ARG A 447 -21.12 -20.22 5.75
CA ARG A 447 -21.25 -20.01 4.29
C ARG A 447 -22.57 -19.36 3.93
N GLU A 448 -23.66 -19.82 4.52
CA GLU A 448 -24.99 -19.24 4.30
C GLU A 448 -25.06 -17.80 4.79
N TRP A 449 -24.49 -17.55 5.96
CA TRP A 449 -24.46 -16.22 6.55
C TRP A 449 -23.67 -15.23 5.69
N ILE A 450 -22.51 -15.60 5.14
CA ILE A 450 -21.72 -14.69 4.27
C ILE A 450 -22.45 -14.32 2.97
N ARG A 451 -23.40 -15.14 2.49
CA ARG A 451 -24.19 -14.84 1.28
C ARG A 451 -25.28 -13.80 1.49
N GLY A 452 -25.79 -13.67 2.72
CA GLY A 452 -26.92 -12.79 3.05
C GLY A 452 -26.64 -11.28 2.91
N PRO A 453 -25.49 -10.77 3.40
CA PRO A 453 -25.17 -9.35 3.38
C PRO A 453 -25.19 -8.74 1.99
N LYS A 454 -25.93 -7.64 1.86
CA LYS A 454 -25.86 -6.72 0.72
C LYS A 454 -25.35 -5.38 1.22
N PHE A 455 -24.45 -4.78 0.46
CA PHE A 455 -23.82 -3.52 0.84
C PHE A 455 -24.21 -2.40 -0.14
N PRO A 456 -24.18 -1.13 0.30
CA PRO A 456 -24.22 0.00 -0.61
C PRO A 456 -23.10 -0.08 -1.65
N ASP A 457 -23.30 0.55 -2.80
CA ASP A 457 -22.27 0.60 -3.83
C ASP A 457 -21.00 1.24 -3.29
N GLY A 458 -19.84 0.66 -3.63
CA GLY A 458 -18.53 1.10 -3.17
C GLY A 458 -18.11 0.68 -1.75
N TYR A 459 -19.00 0.12 -0.92
CA TYR A 459 -18.65 -0.27 0.46
C TYR A 459 -17.87 -1.59 0.54
N ALA A 460 -18.37 -2.66 -0.09
CA ALA A 460 -17.70 -3.95 -0.18
C ALA A 460 -18.14 -4.70 -1.45
N SER A 461 -17.34 -5.67 -1.90
CA SER A 461 -17.70 -6.54 -3.03
C SER A 461 -18.91 -7.41 -2.67
N ASN A 462 -19.63 -7.90 -3.69
CA ASN A 462 -20.67 -8.89 -3.49
C ASN A 462 -20.06 -10.23 -3.06
N LEU A 463 -20.04 -10.47 -1.74
CA LEU A 463 -19.39 -11.61 -1.10
C LEU A 463 -19.97 -12.96 -1.51
N ALA A 464 -21.24 -13.01 -1.93
CA ALA A 464 -21.83 -14.25 -2.43
C ALA A 464 -21.11 -14.79 -3.67
N ARG A 465 -20.44 -13.93 -4.45
CA ARG A 465 -19.62 -14.33 -5.61
C ARG A 465 -18.26 -14.89 -5.22
N CYS A 466 -17.84 -14.67 -3.99
CA CYS A 466 -16.54 -15.10 -3.49
C CYS A 466 -16.60 -16.47 -2.81
N ILE A 467 -17.78 -17.05 -2.58
CA ILE A 467 -17.91 -18.32 -1.84
C ILE A 467 -17.99 -19.49 -2.81
N ASP A 468 -17.13 -20.48 -2.61
CA ASP A 468 -17.31 -21.80 -3.20
C ASP A 468 -18.23 -22.65 -2.32
N MET A 469 -19.23 -23.28 -2.94
CA MET A 469 -20.19 -24.13 -2.23
C MET A 469 -19.74 -25.60 -2.18
N MET A 470 -18.81 -26.01 -3.04
CA MET A 470 -18.25 -27.36 -3.06
C MET A 470 -16.98 -27.44 -2.21
N GLU A 471 -16.12 -26.43 -2.32
CA GLU A 471 -14.89 -26.33 -1.55
C GLU A 471 -15.07 -25.31 -0.40
N LEU A 472 -14.55 -25.58 0.80
CA LEU A 472 -14.74 -24.75 2.00
C LEU A 472 -14.07 -23.35 1.94
N TRP A 473 -13.71 -22.83 0.76
CA TRP A 473 -12.84 -21.66 0.60
C TRP A 473 -13.45 -20.52 -0.22
N MET A 474 -12.89 -19.32 -0.01
CA MET A 474 -13.33 -18.10 -0.68
C MET A 474 -12.37 -17.65 -1.78
N HIS A 475 -12.87 -17.45 -2.99
CA HIS A 475 -12.13 -16.99 -4.16
C HIS A 475 -12.32 -15.49 -4.40
N GLY A 476 -11.28 -14.81 -4.86
CA GLY A 476 -11.40 -13.45 -5.41
C GLY A 476 -11.77 -12.37 -4.38
N ILE A 477 -11.64 -12.63 -3.08
CA ILE A 477 -11.82 -11.62 -2.03
C ILE A 477 -10.68 -10.60 -2.09
N LYS A 478 -11.01 -9.31 -2.07
CA LYS A 478 -10.02 -8.22 -2.08
C LYS A 478 -9.60 -7.89 -0.65
N SER A 479 -8.44 -7.27 -0.49
CA SER A 479 -7.95 -6.80 0.82
C SER A 479 -8.96 -5.90 1.53
N HIS A 480 -9.68 -5.05 0.79
CA HIS A 480 -10.76 -4.22 1.33
C HIS A 480 -11.94 -5.03 1.87
N ASP A 481 -12.31 -6.11 1.20
CA ASP A 481 -13.38 -6.99 1.68
C ASP A 481 -12.93 -7.70 2.97
N CYS A 482 -11.67 -8.17 3.04
CA CYS A 482 -11.07 -8.74 4.25
C CYS A 482 -11.04 -7.75 5.43
N HIS A 483 -10.73 -6.48 5.16
CA HIS A 483 -10.79 -5.40 6.15
C HIS A 483 -12.19 -5.26 6.75
N VAL A 484 -13.21 -5.12 5.89
CA VAL A 484 -14.62 -5.07 6.31
C VAL A 484 -14.98 -6.33 7.11
N PHE A 485 -14.47 -7.49 6.69
CA PHE A 485 -14.70 -8.76 7.38
C PHE A 485 -14.17 -8.77 8.81
N ILE A 486 -12.91 -8.40 8.99
CA ILE A 486 -12.28 -8.34 10.32
C ILE A 486 -13.08 -7.40 11.22
N GLN A 487 -13.40 -6.20 10.72
CA GLN A 487 -14.02 -5.18 11.54
C GLN A 487 -15.47 -5.44 11.90
N LYS A 488 -16.26 -6.01 10.98
CA LYS A 488 -17.73 -6.08 11.10
C LYS A 488 -18.27 -7.50 11.09
N PHE A 489 -17.65 -8.42 10.34
CA PHE A 489 -18.23 -9.74 10.08
C PHE A 489 -17.72 -10.81 11.03
N ILE A 490 -16.41 -10.91 11.28
CA ILE A 490 -15.84 -11.90 12.19
C ILE A 490 -16.53 -11.85 13.57
N PRO A 491 -16.76 -10.66 14.17
CA PRO A 491 -17.44 -10.58 15.45
C PRO A 491 -18.82 -11.23 15.48
N ILE A 492 -19.59 -11.08 14.40
CA ILE A 492 -20.97 -11.56 14.33
C ILE A 492 -21.00 -13.02 13.86
N ALA A 493 -20.25 -13.34 12.80
CA ALA A 493 -20.24 -14.65 12.16
C ALA A 493 -19.83 -15.78 13.10
N PHE A 494 -18.86 -15.50 13.98
CA PHE A 494 -18.29 -16.52 14.87
C PHE A 494 -18.84 -16.50 16.30
N HIS A 495 -19.69 -15.53 16.67
CA HIS A 495 -20.24 -15.41 18.02
C HIS A 495 -20.98 -16.69 18.47
N GLU A 496 -21.90 -17.19 17.66
CA GLU A 496 -22.67 -18.39 17.98
C GLU A 496 -21.93 -19.70 17.69
N MET A 497 -20.70 -19.63 17.15
CA MET A 497 -19.99 -20.79 16.62
C MET A 497 -18.74 -21.15 17.39
N LEU A 498 -18.06 -20.16 17.97
CA LEU A 498 -16.88 -20.35 18.79
C LEU A 498 -17.26 -20.32 20.28
N PRO A 499 -16.54 -21.08 21.12
CA PRO A 499 -16.70 -20.95 22.57
C PRO A 499 -16.42 -19.53 23.04
N GLY A 500 -17.15 -19.07 24.05
CA GLY A 500 -17.13 -17.67 24.49
C GLY A 500 -15.72 -17.12 24.76
N HIS A 501 -14.85 -17.89 25.41
CA HIS A 501 -13.47 -17.48 25.68
C HIS A 501 -12.61 -17.33 24.40
N VAL A 502 -12.83 -18.16 23.38
CA VAL A 502 -12.13 -18.07 22.08
C VAL A 502 -12.65 -16.87 21.31
N TRP A 503 -13.97 -16.69 21.27
CA TRP A 503 -14.60 -15.56 20.61
C TRP A 503 -14.16 -14.23 21.26
N SER A 504 -14.19 -14.11 22.59
CA SER A 504 -13.75 -12.92 23.30
C SER A 504 -12.29 -12.57 23.02
N ALA A 505 -11.39 -13.56 23.00
CA ALA A 505 -9.99 -13.33 22.64
C ALA A 505 -9.83 -12.85 21.18
N LEU A 506 -10.64 -13.38 20.27
CA LEU A 506 -10.65 -12.95 18.87
C LEU A 506 -11.17 -11.51 18.73
N ILE A 507 -12.24 -11.15 19.43
CA ILE A 507 -12.75 -9.77 19.47
C ILE A 507 -11.73 -8.83 20.06
N GLU A 508 -11.12 -9.18 21.20
CA GLU A 508 -10.12 -8.33 21.83
C GLU A 508 -8.93 -8.08 20.90
N MET A 509 -8.48 -9.10 20.18
CA MET A 509 -7.43 -8.96 19.17
C MET A 509 -7.85 -8.01 18.04
N ILE A 510 -9.08 -8.15 17.53
CA ILE A 510 -9.63 -7.31 16.46
C ILE A 510 -9.82 -5.88 16.94
N GLU A 511 -10.40 -5.69 18.11
CA GLU A 511 -10.60 -4.39 18.72
C GLU A 511 -9.29 -3.70 19.03
N ARG A 512 -8.29 -4.39 19.61
CA ARG A 512 -6.96 -3.80 19.81
C ARG A 512 -6.32 -3.44 18.48
N TYR A 513 -6.48 -4.26 17.45
CA TYR A 513 -5.98 -3.97 16.11
C TYR A 513 -6.66 -2.73 15.49
N ILE A 514 -7.96 -2.54 15.73
CA ILE A 514 -8.72 -1.36 15.28
C ILE A 514 -8.40 -0.13 16.15
N LYS A 515 -8.41 -0.26 17.47
CA LYS A 515 -8.15 0.79 18.48
C LYS A 515 -6.69 1.23 18.50
N SER A 516 -5.74 0.43 18.01
CA SER A 516 -4.37 0.89 17.75
C SER A 516 -4.29 2.01 16.69
N ARG A 517 -5.40 2.36 16.04
CA ARG A 517 -5.55 3.50 15.13
C ARG A 517 -6.18 4.72 15.80
N ASP A 518 -6.56 4.60 17.06
CA ASP A 518 -7.02 5.71 17.88
C ASP A 518 -5.78 6.51 18.37
N PRO A 519 -5.64 7.79 17.98
CA PRO A 519 -4.53 8.62 18.42
C PRO A 519 -4.48 8.83 19.94
N ASN A 520 -5.56 8.56 20.66
CA ASN A 520 -5.64 8.63 22.11
C ASN A 520 -5.45 7.28 22.82
N TRP A 521 -5.17 6.19 22.10
CA TRP A 521 -4.91 4.90 22.75
C TRP A 521 -3.64 4.98 23.60
N PRO A 522 -3.73 4.87 24.94
CA PRO A 522 -2.54 4.92 25.75
C PRO A 522 -1.68 3.69 25.40
N ASP A 523 -0.37 3.87 25.27
CA ASP A 523 0.64 2.80 25.08
C ASP A 523 0.59 1.68 26.16
N ARG A 524 -0.36 1.73 27.09
CA ARG A 524 -0.41 0.96 28.34
C ARG A 524 -1.84 0.58 28.73
N VAL A 525 -2.59 -0.13 27.88
CA VAL A 525 -3.79 -0.85 28.34
C VAL A 525 -3.40 -2.29 28.73
N VAL A 526 -3.27 -2.49 30.04
CA VAL A 526 -3.06 -3.76 30.73
C VAL A 526 -4.29 -4.66 30.51
N PRO A 527 -4.17 -5.88 29.95
CA PRO A 527 -5.25 -6.86 30.04
C PRO A 527 -5.59 -7.13 31.50
N GLN A 528 -6.82 -6.80 31.90
CA GLN A 528 -7.36 -7.33 33.15
C GLN A 528 -7.56 -8.84 32.99
N PRO A 529 -7.19 -9.65 34.00
CA PRO A 529 -7.58 -11.06 34.04
C PRO A 529 -9.10 -11.17 33.93
N LEU A 530 -9.61 -12.13 33.15
CA LEU A 530 -11.03 -12.48 33.17
C LEU A 530 -11.42 -12.86 34.61
N ALA A 531 -12.04 -11.93 35.33
CA ALA A 531 -12.90 -12.26 36.45
C ALA A 531 -14.28 -12.62 35.86
N ASP A 532 -14.90 -13.65 36.43
CA ASP A 532 -16.14 -14.27 36.00
C ASP A 532 -17.19 -13.26 35.54
N ALA A 533 -17.41 -13.19 34.22
CA ALA A 533 -18.43 -12.34 33.63
C ALA A 533 -19.76 -13.08 33.62
N THR A 534 -20.53 -12.87 34.70
CA THR A 534 -21.99 -12.81 34.59
C THR A 534 -22.38 -11.83 33.49
N ALA A 535 -23.38 -12.21 32.69
CA ALA A 535 -23.80 -11.50 31.48
C ALA A 535 -24.08 -10.00 31.74
N PRO A 536 -23.51 -9.07 30.95
CA PRO A 536 -23.97 -7.69 30.93
C PRO A 536 -25.26 -7.60 30.12
N THR A 537 -26.27 -7.05 30.77
CA THR A 537 -27.55 -6.65 30.20
C THR A 537 -27.39 -5.64 29.07
N THR A 538 -28.27 -5.83 28.08
CA THR A 538 -28.61 -4.98 26.93
C THR A 538 -28.27 -3.49 27.12
N THR A 539 -27.21 -3.01 26.47
CA THR A 539 -27.02 -1.58 26.21
C THR A 539 -27.14 -1.35 24.71
N SER A 540 -28.27 -0.77 24.30
CA SER A 540 -28.52 -0.40 22.90
C SER A 540 -27.53 0.69 22.49
N ILE A 541 -26.57 0.36 21.62
CA ILE A 541 -25.79 1.37 20.91
C ILE A 541 -26.64 1.82 19.71
N ARG A 542 -27.28 2.98 19.84
CA ARG A 542 -27.92 3.68 18.71
C ARG A 542 -26.83 4.09 17.72
N LEU A 543 -26.82 3.45 16.56
CA LEU A 543 -26.04 3.82 15.38
C LEU A 543 -26.59 5.13 14.79
N GLN A 544 -25.79 6.20 14.81
CA GLN A 544 -26.05 7.37 13.97
C GLN A 544 -25.24 7.21 12.68
N MET A 545 -25.94 6.84 11.60
CA MET A 545 -25.39 6.78 10.25
C MET A 545 -25.13 8.21 9.76
N GLY A 546 -23.86 8.59 9.65
CA GLY A 546 -23.42 9.73 8.85
C GLY A 546 -22.87 9.21 7.53
N MET A 547 -23.58 9.49 6.44
CA MET A 547 -23.05 9.37 5.08
C MET A 547 -21.92 10.38 4.90
N ILE A 548 -20.75 9.92 4.46
CA ILE A 548 -19.77 10.72 3.71
C ILE A 548 -19.29 9.88 2.54
#